data_AF-A0A843CC23-F1
#
_entry.id   AF-A0A843CC23-F1
#
_cell.length_a   1.000
_cell.length_b   1.000
_cell.length_c   1.000
_cell.angle_alpha   90.00
_cell.angle_beta   90.00
_cell.angle_gamma   90.00
#
_symmetry.space_group_name_H-M   'P 1'
#
loop_
_entity.id
_entity.type
_entity.pdbx_description
1 polymer ?
#
loop_
_entity_poly.entity_id
_entity_poly.type
_entity_poly.pdbx_seq_one_letter_code
_entity_poly.pdbx_strand_id
1 'polypeptide(L)'
;MTTSVYQKITEANLDREFETILIKLLRYNMSPVVEEPVRQFLREYVVIRDDFWSQFGKSNSFDMAFDGYYQYAKNKCALIDSLFDNLNFALNYDPLRNDLSIMIKDGLTF
;
A
#
# COMPACT_ATOMS: atom_id res chain seq x y z
N MET A 1 15.21 -14.57 5.49
CA MET A 1 14.57 -14.84 4.19
C MET A 1 13.46 -13.82 4.02
N THR A 2 13.52 -12.98 2.98
CA THR A 2 12.47 -11.99 2.69
C THR A 2 11.25 -12.71 2.12
N THR A 3 10.15 -12.72 2.87
CA THR A 3 8.87 -13.28 2.40
C THR A 3 8.43 -12.57 1.12
N SER A 4 8.03 -13.35 0.11
CA SER A 4 7.52 -12.83 -1.16
C SER A 4 6.35 -11.87 -0.93
N VAL A 5 6.28 -10.78 -1.69
CA VAL A 5 5.16 -9.82 -1.61
C VAL A 5 3.82 -10.51 -1.88
N TYR A 6 3.79 -11.49 -2.80
CA TYR A 6 2.59 -12.28 -3.10
C TYR A 6 2.09 -13.07 -1.90
N GLN A 7 3.01 -13.67 -1.14
CA GLN A 7 2.65 -14.39 0.09
C GLN A 7 2.08 -13.43 1.13
N LYS A 8 2.67 -12.23 1.28
CA LYS A 8 2.13 -11.19 2.18
C LYS A 8 0.74 -10.72 1.78
N ILE A 9 0.42 -10.65 0.48
CA ILE A 9 -0.92 -10.31 0.01
C ILE A 9 -1.92 -11.36 0.47
N THR A 10 -1.62 -12.64 0.27
CA THR A 10 -2.52 -13.74 0.68
C THR A 10 -2.66 -13.81 2.20
N GLU A 11 -1.59 -13.59 2.97
CA GLU A 11 -1.60 -13.58 4.44
C GLU A 11 -2.34 -12.36 5.03
N ALA A 12 -2.40 -11.25 4.29
CA ALA A 12 -3.10 -10.05 4.73
C ALA A 12 -4.62 -10.25 4.80
N ASN A 13 -5.17 -11.30 4.18
CA ASN A 13 -6.60 -11.60 4.18
C ASN A 13 -7.44 -10.37 3.77
N LEU A 14 -7.05 -9.78 2.63
CA LEU A 14 -7.72 -8.62 2.05
C LEU A 14 -9.06 -9.03 1.46
N ASP A 15 -9.84 -8.03 1.05
CA ASP A 15 -10.95 -8.31 0.15
C ASP A 15 -10.42 -8.98 -1.14
N ARG A 16 -11.15 -9.99 -1.63
CA ARG A 16 -10.72 -10.82 -2.76
C ARG A 16 -10.48 -10.01 -4.03
N GLU A 17 -11.29 -9.00 -4.29
CA GLU A 17 -11.12 -8.13 -5.46
C GLU A 17 -9.85 -7.31 -5.31
N PHE A 18 -9.61 -6.75 -4.11
CA PHE A 18 -8.44 -5.94 -3.83
C PHE A 18 -7.14 -6.75 -3.88
N GLU A 19 -7.13 -7.96 -3.30
CA GLU A 19 -6.02 -8.92 -3.48
C GLU A 19 -5.73 -9.19 -4.96
N THR A 20 -6.78 -9.44 -5.75
CA THR A 20 -6.63 -9.67 -7.19
C THR A 20 -6.02 -8.47 -7.92
N ILE A 21 -6.41 -7.25 -7.55
CA ILE A 21 -5.86 -6.01 -8.11
C ILE A 21 -4.36 -5.89 -7.79
N LEU A 22 -3.97 -6.08 -6.52
CA LEU A 22 -2.56 -5.99 -6.12
C LEU A 22 -1.69 -7.05 -6.81
N ILE A 23 -2.19 -8.29 -6.94
CA ILE A 23 -1.48 -9.35 -7.66
C ILE A 23 -1.30 -8.98 -9.14
N LYS A 24 -2.35 -8.46 -9.79
CA LYS A 24 -2.27 -8.05 -11.20
C LYS A 24 -1.32 -6.87 -11.40
N LEU A 25 -1.35 -5.88 -10.51
CA LEU A 25 -0.44 -4.74 -10.52
C LEU A 25 1.02 -5.20 -10.46
N LEU A 26 1.36 -6.04 -9.50
CA LEU A 26 2.72 -6.54 -9.32
C LEU A 26 3.15 -7.44 -10.47
N ARG A 27 2.26 -8.28 -11.03
CA ARG A 27 2.56 -9.05 -12.24
C ARG A 27 2.88 -8.18 -13.45
N TYR A 28 2.23 -7.02 -13.55
CA TYR A 28 2.48 -6.06 -14.62
C TYR A 28 3.79 -5.28 -14.39
N ASN A 29 4.07 -4.88 -13.15
CA ASN A 29 5.26 -4.11 -12.81
C ASN A 29 5.82 -4.49 -11.42
N MET A 30 6.90 -5.29 -11.43
CA MET A 30 7.68 -5.68 -10.23
C MET A 30 8.83 -4.71 -9.93
N SER A 31 8.85 -3.50 -10.50
CA SER A 31 9.89 -2.54 -10.15
C SER A 31 9.80 -2.14 -8.68
N PRO A 32 10.93 -1.81 -8.02
CA PRO A 32 10.93 -1.41 -6.62
C PRO A 32 10.01 -0.24 -6.30
N VAL A 33 9.80 0.67 -7.26
CA VAL A 33 8.92 1.84 -7.11
C VAL A 33 7.44 1.47 -7.00
N VAL A 34 7.02 0.30 -7.50
CA VAL A 34 5.66 -0.24 -7.31
C VAL A 34 5.62 -1.23 -6.15
N GLU A 35 6.65 -2.08 -6.04
CA GLU A 35 6.67 -3.16 -5.04
C GLU A 35 6.76 -2.63 -3.60
N GLU A 36 7.60 -1.63 -3.33
CA GLU A 36 7.78 -1.12 -1.97
C GLU A 36 6.53 -0.43 -1.39
N PRO A 37 5.81 0.44 -2.13
CA PRO A 37 4.53 0.95 -1.67
C PRO A 37 3.53 -0.14 -1.31
N VAL A 38 3.43 -1.21 -2.12
CA VAL A 38 2.56 -2.34 -1.82
C VAL A 38 3.03 -3.09 -0.57
N ARG A 39 4.35 -3.29 -0.41
CA ARG A 39 4.90 -3.92 0.80
C ARG A 39 4.64 -3.08 2.05
N GLN A 40 4.75 -1.77 1.97
CA GLN A 40 4.48 -0.87 3.07
C GLN A 40 2.99 -0.91 3.46
N PHE A 41 2.10 -0.76 2.49
CA PHE A 41 0.66 -0.89 2.67
C PHE A 41 0.30 -2.20 3.41
N LEU A 42 0.85 -3.34 2.97
CA LEU A 42 0.53 -4.64 3.58
C LEU A 42 0.98 -4.72 5.04
N ARG A 43 2.13 -4.13 5.40
CA ARG A 43 2.61 -4.11 6.79
C ARG A 43 1.67 -3.29 7.67
N GLU A 44 1.32 -2.08 7.22
CA GLU A 44 0.44 -1.19 7.96
C GLU A 44 -0.98 -1.76 8.08
N TYR A 45 -1.48 -2.40 7.01
CA TYR A 45 -2.79 -3.04 7.00
C TYR A 45 -2.91 -4.14 8.05
N VAL A 46 -1.91 -5.00 8.16
CA VAL A 46 -1.89 -6.07 9.18
C VAL A 46 -1.92 -5.48 10.59
N VAL A 47 -1.16 -4.41 10.85
CA VAL A 47 -1.15 -3.74 12.15
C VAL A 47 -2.55 -3.21 12.51
N ILE A 48 -3.20 -2.45 11.62
CA ILE A 48 -4.53 -1.88 11.92
C ILE A 48 -5.62 -2.96 12.03
N ARG A 49 -5.49 -4.05 11.26
CA ARG A 49 -6.43 -5.17 11.29
C ARG A 49 -6.33 -5.94 12.61
N ASP A 50 -5.11 -6.26 13.02
CA ASP A 50 -4.88 -7.03 14.24
C ASP A 50 -5.22 -6.21 15.50
N ASP A 51 -4.94 -4.90 15.48
CA ASP A 51 -5.38 -3.97 16.52
C ASP A 51 -6.91 -3.92 16.61
N PHE A 52 -7.61 -3.78 15.49
CA PHE A 52 -9.07 -3.82 15.44
C PHE A 52 -9.63 -5.11 16.07
N TRP A 53 -9.17 -6.30 15.64
CA TRP A 53 -9.69 -7.55 16.19
C TRP A 53 -9.38 -7.74 17.68
N SER A 54 -8.21 -7.28 18.13
CA SER A 54 -7.81 -7.30 19.55
C SER A 54 -8.73 -6.42 20.41
N GLN A 55 -9.18 -5.28 19.89
CA GLN A 55 -10.11 -4.37 20.58
C GLN A 55 -11.56 -4.83 20.45
N PHE A 56 -11.96 -5.32 19.28
CA PHE A 56 -13.31 -5.80 19.01
C PHE A 56 -13.70 -6.95 19.96
N GLY A 57 -12.78 -7.90 20.19
CA GLY A 57 -13.00 -8.99 21.15
C GLY A 57 -13.17 -8.54 22.61
N LYS A 58 -12.82 -7.29 22.95
CA LYS A 58 -12.99 -6.70 24.29
C LYS A 58 -14.23 -5.81 24.39
N SER A 59 -14.96 -5.61 23.30
CA SER A 59 -16.15 -4.74 23.27
C SER A 59 -17.28 -5.37 24.07
N ASN A 60 -17.83 -4.62 25.03
CA ASN A 60 -18.90 -5.09 25.92
C ASN A 60 -20.29 -4.54 25.54
N SER A 61 -20.37 -3.75 24.47
CA SER A 61 -21.60 -3.14 23.99
C SER A 61 -21.56 -2.98 22.47
N PHE A 62 -22.76 -2.89 21.89
CA PHE A 62 -22.91 -2.65 20.46
C PHE A 62 -22.28 -1.32 20.03
N ASP A 63 -22.50 -0.25 20.81
CA ASP A 63 -21.98 1.08 20.48
C ASP A 63 -20.45 1.11 20.42
N MET A 64 -19.77 0.44 21.37
CA MET A 64 -18.31 0.31 21.34
C MET A 64 -17.81 -0.49 20.14
N ALA A 65 -18.49 -1.61 19.84
CA ALA A 65 -18.14 -2.44 18.69
C ALA A 65 -18.34 -1.67 17.37
N PHE A 66 -19.40 -0.88 17.27
CA PHE A 66 -19.72 -0.07 16.11
C PHE A 66 -18.73 1.09 15.93
N ASP A 67 -18.38 1.82 17.00
CA ASP A 67 -17.36 2.88 16.93
C ASP A 67 -15.99 2.31 16.55
N GLY A 68 -15.59 1.19 17.16
CA GLY A 68 -14.35 0.49 16.79
C GLY A 68 -14.32 0.07 15.31
N TYR A 69 -15.43 -0.46 14.80
CA TYR A 69 -15.55 -0.79 13.38
C TYR A 69 -15.48 0.45 12.49
N TYR A 70 -16.12 1.54 12.87
CA TYR A 70 -16.08 2.79 12.13
C TYR A 70 -14.66 3.37 12.04
N GLN A 71 -13.91 3.39 13.15
CA GLN A 71 -12.51 3.82 13.14
C GLN A 71 -11.63 2.90 12.28
N TYR A 72 -11.83 1.59 12.38
CA TYR A 72 -11.11 0.63 11.54
C TYR A 72 -11.37 0.86 10.05
N ALA A 73 -12.63 1.05 9.65
CA ALA A 73 -13.00 1.35 8.26
C ALA A 73 -12.36 2.65 7.77
N LYS A 74 -12.38 3.71 8.60
CA LYS A 74 -11.74 4.99 8.30
C LYS A 74 -10.23 4.84 8.10
N ASN A 75 -9.56 4.12 8.99
CA ASN A 75 -8.12 3.87 8.90
C ASN A 75 -7.76 3.05 7.66
N LYS A 76 -8.59 2.05 7.32
CA LYS A 76 -8.43 1.26 6.10
C LYS A 76 -8.54 2.13 4.84
N CYS A 77 -9.52 3.02 4.76
CA CYS A 77 -9.66 3.92 3.62
C CYS A 77 -8.45 4.86 3.49
N ALA A 78 -8.04 5.52 4.58
CA ALA A 78 -6.88 6.40 4.56
C ALA A 78 -5.59 5.68 4.13
N LEU A 79 -5.43 4.42 4.53
CA LEU A 79 -4.28 3.61 4.12
C LEU A 79 -4.32 3.25 2.63
N ILE A 80 -5.50 2.99 2.07
CA ILE A 80 -5.69 2.76 0.64
C ILE A 80 -5.40 4.04 -0.16
N ASP A 81 -5.87 5.20 0.31
CA ASP A 81 -5.60 6.49 -0.33
C ASP A 81 -4.08 6.78 -0.37
N SER A 82 -3.38 6.53 0.75
CA SER A 82 -1.92 6.63 0.81
C SER A 82 -1.22 5.68 -0.17
N LEU A 83 -1.71 4.44 -0.33
CA LEU A 83 -1.18 3.53 -1.35
C LEU A 83 -1.35 4.10 -2.76
N PHE A 84 -2.53 4.66 -3.08
CA PHE A 84 -2.76 5.29 -4.38
C PHE A 84 -1.84 6.48 -4.64
N ASP A 85 -1.64 7.35 -3.65
CA ASP A 85 -0.74 8.49 -3.77
C ASP A 85 0.71 8.04 -4.00
N ASN A 86 1.18 7.04 -3.26
CA ASN A 86 2.52 6.48 -3.43
C ASN A 86 2.71 5.82 -4.81
N LEU A 87 1.70 5.08 -5.31
CA LEU A 87 1.74 4.48 -6.64
C LEU A 87 1.67 5.53 -7.75
N ASN A 88 0.86 6.58 -7.58
CA ASN A 88 0.81 7.70 -8.53
C ASN A 88 2.13 8.45 -8.57
N PHE A 89 2.77 8.69 -7.42
CA PHE A 89 4.11 9.25 -7.37
C PHE A 89 5.10 8.37 -8.13
N ALA A 90 5.08 7.06 -7.90
CA ALA A 90 5.95 6.10 -8.58
C ALA A 90 5.77 6.05 -10.11
N LEU A 91 4.53 6.19 -10.61
CA LEU A 91 4.24 6.23 -12.04
C LEU A 91 4.67 7.54 -12.71
N ASN A 92 4.62 8.66 -11.96
CA ASN A 92 5.04 9.97 -12.44
C ASN A 92 6.55 10.21 -12.30
N TYR A 93 7.22 9.45 -11.43
CA TYR A 93 8.67 9.45 -11.27
C TYR A 93 9.30 8.63 -12.39
N ASP A 94 9.45 9.23 -13.57
CA ASP A 94 10.22 8.66 -14.67
C ASP A 94 11.71 9.02 -14.50
N PRO A 95 12.58 8.06 -14.11
CA PRO A 95 14.01 8.32 -13.94
C PRO A 95 14.65 8.78 -15.25
N LEU A 96 14.16 8.30 -16.41
CA LEU A 96 14.66 8.70 -17.72
C LEU A 96 14.41 10.18 -18.00
N ARG A 97 13.31 10.74 -17.50
CA ARG A 97 13.02 12.17 -17.64
C ARG A 97 13.98 13.03 -16.84
N ASN A 98 14.32 12.62 -15.63
CA ASN A 98 15.32 13.31 -14.81
C ASN A 98 16.73 13.15 -15.40
N ASP A 99 17.11 11.94 -15.80
CA ASP A 99 18.42 11.65 -16.40
C ASP A 99 18.60 12.37 -17.75
N LEU A 100 17.56 12.43 -18.59
CA LEU A 100 17.56 13.25 -19.80
C LEU A 100 17.66 14.75 -19.47
N SER A 101 16.95 15.23 -18.45
CA SER A 101 17.04 16.64 -18.06
C SER A 101 18.44 17.00 -17.54
N ILE A 102 19.08 16.09 -16.80
CA ILE A 102 20.45 16.24 -16.29
C ILE A 102 21.45 16.18 -17.44
N MET A 103 21.34 15.19 -18.34
CA MET A 103 22.18 15.09 -19.55
C MET A 103 22.05 16.31 -20.47
N ILE A 104 20.83 16.82 -20.68
CA ILE A 104 20.61 18.03 -21.51
C ILE A 104 21.21 19.26 -20.82
N LYS A 105 21.11 19.36 -19.49
CA LYS A 105 21.66 20.49 -18.73
C LYS A 105 23.20 20.48 -18.73
N ASP A 106 23.82 19.31 -18.63
CA ASP A 106 25.27 19.15 -18.69
C ASP A 106 25.81 19.24 -20.13
N GLY A 107 24.98 18.95 -21.14
CA GLY A 107 25.32 19.08 -22.56
C GLY A 107 25.16 20.50 -23.13
N LEU A 108 24.49 21.40 -22.42
CA LEU A 108 24.22 22.79 -22.84
C LEU A 108 25.11 23.84 -22.13
N THR A 109 26.00 23.43 -21.23
CA THR A 109 27.06 24.31 -20.72
C THR A 109 28.22 24.32 -21.73
N PHE A 110 28.20 25.30 -22.64
CA PHE A 110 29.34 25.72 -23.46
C PHE A 110 30.12 26.83 -22.76
#